data_AF-A0A329URH4-F1
#
_entry.id   AF-A0A329URH4-F1
#
_cell.length_a   1.000
_cell.length_b   1.000
_cell.length_c   1.000
_cell.angle_alpha   90.00
_cell.angle_beta   90.00
_cell.angle_gamma   90.00
#
_symmetry.space_group_name_H-M   'P 1'
#
loop_
_entity.id
_entity.type
_entity.pdbx_description
1 polymer ?
#
loop_
_entity_poly.entity_id
_entity_poly.type
_entity_poly.pdbx_seq_one_letter_code
_entity_poly.pdbx_strand_id
1 'polypeptide(L)'
;MMVRCFLTTTDNPYDPCEQFEQWYQYDADHGYNSSGLLMRLAETSSQFTDNENAYEIERAIDKIVANDPLNIYKKLKIDIKDESTAA
;
A
#
# COMPACT_ATOMS: atom_id res chain seq x y z
N MET A 1 15.03 9.46 5.08
CA MET A 1 14.08 9.25 3.97
C MET A 1 13.69 7.80 4.03
N MET A 2 12.41 7.56 4.24
CA MET A 2 11.85 6.25 4.46
C MET A 2 10.92 5.93 3.29
N VAL A 3 11.19 4.83 2.61
CA VAL A 3 10.37 4.37 1.50
C VAL A 3 9.10 3.75 2.06
N ARG A 4 7.93 4.17 1.59
CA ARG A 4 6.66 3.47 1.78
C ARG A 4 6.13 2.99 0.44
N CYS A 5 5.55 1.79 0.42
CA CYS A 5 4.87 1.24 -0.73
C CYS A 5 3.36 1.13 -0.45
N PHE A 6 2.56 1.42 -1.47
CA PHE A 6 1.10 1.36 -1.43
C PHE A 6 0.59 0.47 -2.56
N LEU A 7 -0.48 -0.29 -2.28
CA LEU A 7 -1.26 -1.00 -3.29
C LEU A 7 -2.32 -0.05 -3.84
N THR A 8 -2.43 0.07 -5.15
CA THR A 8 -3.56 0.73 -5.81
C THR A 8 -3.98 -0.10 -7.03
N THR A 9 -5.05 0.29 -7.71
CA THR A 9 -5.44 -0.27 -8.99
C THR A 9 -5.07 0.66 -10.14
N THR A 10 -5.00 0.13 -11.36
CA THR A 10 -4.60 0.89 -12.56
C THR A 10 -5.61 1.97 -12.96
N ASP A 11 -6.88 1.80 -12.56
CA ASP A 11 -8.01 2.66 -12.90
C ASP A 11 -8.40 3.65 -11.78
N ASN A 12 -7.90 3.46 -10.56
CA ASN A 12 -8.19 4.37 -9.45
C ASN A 12 -7.50 5.73 -9.68
N PRO A 13 -8.26 6.83 -9.83
CA PRO A 13 -7.69 8.13 -10.16
C PRO A 13 -7.12 8.88 -8.95
N TYR A 14 -7.30 8.34 -7.74
CA TYR A 14 -6.91 8.99 -6.49
C TYR A 14 -5.60 8.43 -5.97
N ASP A 15 -4.79 9.30 -5.35
CA ASP A 15 -3.56 8.88 -4.71
C ASP A 15 -3.84 8.17 -3.36
N PRO A 16 -3.35 6.93 -3.13
CA PRO A 16 -3.62 6.18 -1.89
C PRO A 16 -2.96 6.77 -0.64
N CYS A 17 -1.98 7.67 -0.79
CA CYS A 17 -1.31 8.35 0.31
C CYS A 17 -1.93 9.72 0.60
N GLU A 18 -2.17 10.54 -0.43
CA GLU A 18 -2.66 11.93 -0.26
C GLU A 18 -4.20 12.04 -0.27
N GLN A 19 -4.89 11.12 -0.94
CA GLN A 19 -6.35 11.14 -1.16
C GLN A 19 -7.00 9.83 -0.70
N PHE A 20 -6.57 9.31 0.45
CA PHE A 20 -6.93 7.98 0.95
C PHE A 20 -8.44 7.72 0.97
N GLU A 21 -9.26 8.68 1.40
CA GLU A 21 -10.71 8.48 1.52
C GLU A 21 -11.36 8.27 0.14
N GLN A 22 -11.01 9.11 -0.85
CA GLN A 22 -11.52 8.97 -2.21
C GLN A 22 -10.98 7.69 -2.88
N TRP A 23 -9.70 7.39 -2.64
CA TRP A 23 -9.08 6.16 -3.11
C TRP A 23 -9.79 4.92 -2.56
N TYR A 24 -10.05 4.89 -1.25
CA TYR A 24 -10.69 3.76 -0.57
C TYR A 24 -12.15 3.58 -0.99
N GLN A 25 -12.90 4.68 -1.12
CA GLN A 25 -14.27 4.63 -1.60
C GLN A 25 -14.35 4.10 -3.03
N TYR A 26 -13.50 4.59 -3.94
CA TYR A 26 -13.43 4.07 -5.31
C TYR A 26 -13.08 2.58 -5.33
N ASP A 27 -12.07 2.18 -4.56
CA ASP A 27 -11.62 0.79 -4.46
C ASP A 27 -12.72 -0.15 -3.96
N ALA A 28 -13.50 0.28 -2.96
CA ALA A 28 -14.62 -0.46 -2.42
C ALA A 28 -15.80 -0.54 -3.39
N ASP A 29 -16.17 0.57 -4.03
CA ASP A 29 -17.29 0.62 -4.98
C ASP A 29 -17.07 -0.25 -6.22
N HIS A 30 -15.82 -0.43 -6.63
CA HIS A 30 -15.43 -1.30 -7.74
C HIS A 30 -15.17 -2.76 -7.30
N GLY A 31 -15.31 -3.05 -6.01
CA GLY A 31 -15.20 -4.40 -5.45
C GLY A 31 -13.77 -4.93 -5.35
N TYR A 32 -12.75 -4.08 -5.49
CA TYR A 32 -11.34 -4.49 -5.43
C TYR A 32 -10.92 -4.89 -4.01
N ASN A 33 -11.37 -4.13 -3.00
CA ASN A 33 -11.03 -4.34 -1.59
C ASN A 33 -9.51 -4.55 -1.38
N SER A 34 -8.70 -3.69 -1.99
CA SER A 34 -7.24 -3.74 -2.01
C SER A 34 -6.66 -3.75 -0.59
N SER A 35 -7.21 -2.94 0.32
CA SER A 35 -6.80 -2.94 1.74
C SER A 35 -7.04 -4.28 2.42
N GLY A 36 -8.20 -4.91 2.19
CA GLY A 36 -8.51 -6.24 2.76
C GLY A 36 -7.69 -7.37 2.13
N LEU A 37 -7.34 -7.26 0.85
CA LEU A 37 -6.39 -8.17 0.21
C LEU A 37 -5.00 -8.03 0.83
N LEU A 38 -4.49 -6.80 0.93
CA LEU A 38 -3.17 -6.52 1.50
C LEU A 38 -3.07 -6.98 2.96
N MET A 39 -4.09 -6.69 3.79
CA MET A 39 -4.12 -7.09 5.20
C MET A 39 -4.04 -8.62 5.39
N ARG A 40 -4.57 -9.42 4.47
CA ARG A 40 -4.50 -10.90 4.55
C ARG A 40 -3.13 -11.46 4.18
N LEU A 41 -2.34 -10.71 3.42
CA LEU A 41 -1.07 -11.17 2.85
C LEU A 41 0.16 -10.56 3.52
N ALA A 42 0.01 -9.39 4.14
CA ALA A 42 1.07 -8.73 4.89
C ALA A 42 1.25 -9.39 6.26
N GLU A 43 2.46 -9.83 6.57
CA GLU A 43 2.80 -10.49 7.83
C GLU A 43 3.32 -9.44 8.84
N THR A 44 2.54 -8.39 9.08
CA THR A 44 2.90 -7.32 10.02
C THR A 44 2.73 -7.76 11.47
N SER A 45 3.44 -7.10 12.38
CA SER A 45 3.42 -7.40 13.81
C SER A 45 3.61 -6.15 14.64
N SER A 46 2.93 -6.08 15.78
CA SER A 46 3.18 -5.04 16.78
C SER A 46 4.55 -5.14 17.45
N GLN A 47 5.25 -6.27 17.28
CA GLN A 47 6.62 -6.46 17.76
C GLN A 47 7.68 -5.99 16.74
N PHE A 48 7.28 -5.68 15.50
CA PHE A 48 8.18 -5.18 14.46
C PHE A 48 8.33 -3.66 14.53
N THR A 49 9.50 -3.17 14.15
CA THR A 49 9.72 -1.74 13.90
C THR A 49 8.89 -1.25 12.71
N ASP A 50 8.72 0.07 12.58
CA ASP A 50 7.98 0.65 11.47
C ASP A 50 8.58 0.31 10.09
N ASN A 51 9.91 0.16 10.03
CA ASN A 51 10.63 -0.25 8.82
C ASN A 51 10.42 -1.73 8.49
N GLU A 52 10.42 -2.61 9.49
CA GLU A 52 10.14 -4.03 9.28
C GLU A 52 8.68 -4.24 8.84
N ASN A 53 7.74 -3.52 9.44
CA ASN A 53 6.35 -3.52 8.99
C ASN A 53 6.21 -2.94 7.56
N ALA A 54 6.96 -1.89 7.22
CA ALA A 54 7.00 -1.35 5.86
C ALA A 54 7.51 -2.38 4.84
N TYR A 55 8.55 -3.12 5.20
CA TYR A 55 9.11 -4.19 4.37
C TYR A 55 8.09 -5.32 4.15
N GLU A 56 7.39 -5.76 5.20
CA GLU A 56 6.36 -6.80 5.08
C GLU A 56 5.17 -6.37 4.20
N ILE A 57 4.80 -5.09 4.27
CA ILE A 57 3.81 -4.49 3.38
C ILE A 57 4.31 -4.48 1.94
N GLU A 58 5.54 -4.00 1.68
CA GLU A 58 6.13 -3.98 0.32
C GLU A 58 6.20 -5.40 -0.27
N ARG A 59 6.65 -6.37 0.52
CA ARG A 59 6.74 -7.78 0.13
C ARG A 59 5.36 -8.35 -0.23
N ALA A 60 4.31 -7.98 0.49
CA ALA A 60 2.94 -8.41 0.18
C ALA A 60 2.42 -7.74 -1.10
N ILE A 61 2.68 -6.45 -1.31
CA ILE A 61 2.33 -5.75 -2.54
C ILE A 61 3.03 -6.39 -3.75
N ASP A 62 4.33 -6.67 -3.64
CA ASP A 62 5.08 -7.32 -4.72
C ASP A 62 4.50 -8.69 -5.07
N LYS A 63 4.07 -9.47 -4.07
CA LYS A 63 3.36 -10.74 -4.29
C LYS A 63 2.03 -10.53 -5.01
N ILE A 64 1.23 -9.53 -4.62
CA ILE A 64 -0.06 -9.24 -5.26
C ILE A 64 0.14 -8.90 -6.74
N VAL A 65 1.04 -7.95 -7.03
CA VAL A 65 1.33 -7.51 -8.40
C VAL A 65 1.92 -8.64 -9.25
N ALA A 66 2.83 -9.46 -8.68
CA ALA A 66 3.42 -10.58 -9.40
C ALA A 66 2.43 -11.71 -9.73
N ASN A 67 1.33 -11.82 -8.97
CA ASN A 67 0.29 -12.83 -9.17
C ASN A 67 -0.99 -12.25 -9.77
N ASP A 68 -0.90 -11.12 -10.48
CA ASP A 68 -2.02 -10.44 -11.11
C ASP A 68 -1.94 -10.52 -12.66
N PRO A 69 -2.47 -11.58 -13.28
CA PRO A 69 -2.45 -11.73 -14.74
C PRO A 69 -3.37 -10.75 -15.46
N LEU A 70 -4.28 -10.06 -14.74
CA LEU A 70 -5.22 -9.09 -15.30
C LEU A 70 -4.67 -7.66 -15.26
N ASN A 71 -3.52 -7.44 -14.60
CA ASN A 71 -2.88 -6.14 -14.46
C ASN A 71 -3.84 -5.08 -13.88
N ILE A 72 -4.60 -5.48 -12.86
CA ILE A 72 -5.49 -4.64 -12.05
C ILE A 72 -4.66 -3.83 -11.06
N TYR A 73 -3.70 -4.46 -10.38
CA TYR A 73 -2.96 -3.89 -9.26
C TYR A 73 -1.64 -3.25 -9.68
N LYS A 74 -1.30 -2.15 -9.00
CA LYS A 74 -0.09 -1.37 -9.20
C LYS A 74 0.55 -1.03 -7.86
N LYS A 75 1.88 -1.19 -7.78
CA LYS A 75 2.68 -0.69 -6.67
C LYS A 75 3.02 0.78 -6.87
N LEU A 76 2.72 1.60 -5.86
CA LEU A 76 3.20 2.99 -5.77
C LEU A 76 4.28 3.06 -4.68
N LYS A 77 5.42 3.67 -4.99
CA LYS A 77 6.55 3.83 -4.07
C LYS A 77 6.78 5.32 -3.81
N ILE A 78 6.75 5.72 -2.55
CA ILE A 78 6.87 7.12 -2.11
C ILE A 78 8.05 7.23 -1.13
N ASP A 79 8.90 8.23 -1.36
CA ASP A 79 9.96 8.61 -0.43
C ASP A 79 9.43 9.62 0.60
N ILE A 80 9.22 9.16 1.83
CA ILE A 80 8.79 10.02 2.93
C ILE A 80 10.03 10.63 3.59
N LYS A 81 10.02 11.94 3.82
CA LYS A 81 11.09 12.58 4.61
C LYS A 81 10.88 12.22 6.09
N ASP A 82 11.95 11.82 6.77
CA ASP A 82 11.91 11.61 8.22
C ASP A 82 11.71 12.97 8.90
N GLU A 83 10.49 13.27 9.32
CA GLU A 83 10.22 14.41 10.21
C GLU A 83 10.42 14.05 11.69
N SER A 84 11.18 12.99 12.01
CA SER A 84 11.59 12.69 13.40
C SER A 84 12.76 13.58 13.89
N THR A 85 13.04 14.69 13.20
CA THR A 85 13.96 15.75 13.64
C THR A 85 13.32 17.13 13.50
N ALA A 86 12.07 17.27 13.95
CA ALA A 86 11.44 18.57 14.17
C ALA A 86 10.78 18.61 15.56
N ALA A 87 11.54 19.21 16.50
CA ALA A 87 11.20 19.70 17.85
C ALA A 87 10.94 18.65 18.96
#